data_AF-A0A9N9GFJ9-F1
#
_entry.id   AF-A0A9N9GFJ9-F1
#
_cell.length_a   1.000
_cell.length_b   1.000
_cell.length_c   1.000
_cell.angle_alpha   90.00
_cell.angle_beta   90.00
_cell.angle_gamma   90.00
#
_symmetry.space_group_name_H-M   'P 1'
#
loop_
_entity.id
_entity.type
_entity.pdbx_description
1 polymer ?
#
loop_
_entity_poly.entity_id
_entity_poly.type
_entity_poly.pdbx_seq_one_letter_code
_entity_poly.pdbx_strand_id
1 'polypeptide(L)'
;MKMIEKKTNGSEHHKSLKALIFDLLYNRYYGVIIYVRIFEGELTKGQKIKFYTNQQKVYQVERVGVKTPKETLKVKLIAGEIENHISPLEGYLEINPNVYSNLYPSDSSHYKEFKKSLEELQIQDSSLSLEAIDSQLLGPGFRCGFLGLLHREIICERLQKEFNCEIITTPPSITYRVIFSNGEILETNNPQKIPTKDKIKSIEELIINLEITTPQEHLGDISQLCQNKRGIFQSQE
;
A
#
# COMPACT_ATOMS: atom_id res chain seq x y z
N MET A 1 0.88 -6.85 -5.95
CA MET A 1 0.79 -8.26 -6.38
C MET A 1 1.68 -8.46 -7.60
N LYS A 2 2.72 -9.30 -7.52
CA LYS A 2 3.60 -9.62 -8.66
C LYS A 2 3.50 -11.11 -8.96
N MET A 3 3.39 -11.46 -10.23
CA MET A 3 3.41 -12.86 -10.68
C MET A 3 4.85 -13.33 -10.84
N ILE A 4 5.14 -14.60 -10.56
CA ILE A 4 6.46 -15.20 -10.78
C ILE A 4 6.38 -16.17 -11.96
N GLU A 5 7.33 -16.11 -12.91
CA GLU A 5 7.44 -17.05 -14.04
C GLU A 5 8.83 -17.71 -14.12
N LYS A 6 8.88 -18.97 -14.55
CA LYS A 6 10.10 -19.77 -14.74
C LYS A 6 10.69 -19.55 -16.14
N LYS A 7 12.03 -19.53 -16.25
CA LYS A 7 12.71 -19.79 -17.54
C LYS A 7 12.97 -21.29 -17.67
N THR A 8 12.33 -21.97 -18.61
CA THR A 8 12.69 -23.34 -19.01
C THR A 8 13.58 -23.28 -20.25
N ASN A 9 14.82 -23.77 -20.12
CA ASN A 9 15.61 -24.24 -21.26
C ASN A 9 15.49 -25.77 -21.27
N GLY A 10 14.88 -26.34 -22.31
CA GLY A 10 14.92 -27.78 -22.60
C GLY A 10 13.78 -28.63 -22.03
N SER A 11 13.02 -29.22 -22.97
CA SER A 11 12.24 -30.48 -22.98
C SER A 11 11.70 -31.14 -21.69
N GLU A 12 10.44 -31.60 -21.83
CA GLU A 12 9.62 -32.49 -20.98
C GLU A 12 8.76 -31.82 -19.89
N HIS A 13 7.45 -31.71 -20.22
CA HIS A 13 6.24 -31.65 -19.37
C HIS A 13 6.25 -30.97 -17.97
N HIS A 14 7.22 -30.12 -17.65
CA HIS A 14 7.17 -29.31 -16.44
C HIS A 14 6.31 -28.06 -16.67
N LYS A 15 5.10 -28.04 -16.10
CA LYS A 15 4.24 -26.85 -16.05
C LYS A 15 5.08 -25.63 -15.63
N SER A 16 4.96 -24.52 -16.36
CA SER A 16 5.62 -23.27 -16.00
C SER A 16 5.19 -22.86 -14.60
N LEU A 17 6.13 -22.46 -13.75
CA LEU A 17 5.81 -22.02 -12.40
C LEU A 17 4.95 -20.77 -12.49
N LYS A 18 3.74 -20.82 -11.92
CA LYS A 18 2.90 -19.66 -11.69
C LYS A 18 2.61 -19.56 -10.21
N ALA A 19 3.09 -18.47 -9.61
CA ALA A 19 2.84 -18.17 -8.21
C ALA A 19 2.39 -16.72 -8.05
N LEU A 20 1.41 -16.53 -7.16
CA LEU A 20 0.89 -15.23 -6.77
C LEU A 20 1.52 -14.83 -5.44
N ILE A 21 2.12 -13.65 -5.40
CA ILE A 21 2.56 -13.01 -4.16
C ILE A 21 1.34 -12.34 -3.53
N PHE A 22 0.93 -12.82 -2.36
CA PHE A 22 -0.19 -12.21 -1.62
C PHE A 22 0.28 -11.35 -0.45
N ASP A 23 1.48 -11.60 0.08
CA ASP A 23 2.04 -10.83 1.20
C ASP A 23 3.58 -10.84 1.16
N LEU A 24 4.20 -9.88 1.85
CA LEU A 24 5.66 -9.75 1.97
C LEU A 24 6.05 -9.29 3.37
N LEU A 25 7.18 -9.77 3.86
CA LEU A 25 7.73 -9.41 5.16
C LEU A 25 9.23 -9.15 5.03
N TYR A 26 9.70 -8.01 5.52
CA TYR A 26 11.13 -7.75 5.61
C TYR A 26 11.75 -8.34 6.88
N ASN A 27 12.82 -9.12 6.73
CA ASN A 27 13.64 -9.63 7.82
C ASN A 27 15.09 -9.14 7.66
N ARG A 28 15.69 -8.61 8.73
CA ARG A 28 17.06 -8.06 8.69
C ARG A 28 18.15 -9.08 8.29
N TYR A 29 17.93 -10.38 8.50
CA TYR A 29 18.89 -11.45 8.18
C TYR A 29 18.65 -12.09 6.82
N TYR A 30 17.39 -12.26 6.44
CA TYR A 30 17.01 -13.00 5.23
C TYR A 30 16.53 -12.10 4.09
N GLY A 31 16.47 -10.79 4.31
CA GLY A 31 15.91 -9.83 3.35
C GLY A 31 14.40 -9.94 3.26
N VAL A 32 13.85 -9.67 2.07
CA VAL A 32 12.41 -9.71 1.82
C VAL A 32 11.95 -11.16 1.68
N ILE A 33 11.18 -11.63 2.66
CA ILE A 33 10.46 -12.89 2.64
C ILE A 33 9.14 -12.65 1.91
N ILE A 34 8.84 -13.48 0.93
CA ILE A 34 7.67 -13.33 0.08
C ILE A 34 6.72 -14.49 0.36
N TYR A 35 5.49 -14.20 0.74
CA TYR A 35 4.44 -15.18 0.86
C TYR A 35 3.77 -15.40 -0.49
N VAL A 36 3.85 -16.63 -0.97
CA VAL A 36 3.37 -17.02 -2.29
C VAL A 36 2.37 -18.14 -2.20
N ARG A 37 1.34 -18.05 -3.04
CA ARG A 37 0.46 -19.17 -3.38
C ARG A 37 0.88 -19.71 -4.74
N ILE A 38 1.24 -21.00 -4.80
CA ILE A 38 1.61 -21.68 -6.04
C ILE A 38 0.34 -22.25 -6.67
N PHE A 39 0.08 -21.87 -7.92
CA PHE A 39 -1.05 -22.37 -8.71
C PHE A 39 -0.61 -23.45 -9.70
N GLU A 40 0.55 -23.26 -10.34
CA GLU A 40 1.11 -24.23 -11.28
C GLU A 40 2.61 -24.41 -11.04
N GLY A 41 3.09 -25.63 -11.25
CA GLY A 41 4.51 -25.97 -11.13
C GLY A 41 4.99 -26.19 -9.70
N GLU A 42 6.29 -26.14 -9.53
CA GLU A 42 6.98 -26.32 -8.26
C GLU A 42 8.06 -25.25 -8.06
N LEU A 43 8.23 -24.83 -6.81
CA LEU A 43 9.26 -23.89 -6.39
C LEU A 43 10.29 -24.64 -5.53
N THR A 44 11.54 -24.68 -5.99
CA THR A 44 12.65 -25.35 -5.29
C THR A 44 13.75 -24.38 -4.90
N LYS A 45 14.52 -24.74 -3.87
CA LYS A 45 15.73 -23.99 -3.47
C LYS A 45 16.74 -23.98 -4.62
N GLY A 46 17.31 -22.81 -4.92
CA GLY A 46 18.28 -22.58 -5.98
C GLY A 46 17.66 -22.25 -7.35
N GLN A 47 16.33 -22.33 -7.48
CA GLN A 47 15.64 -22.00 -8.73
C GLN A 47 15.75 -20.50 -9.05
N LYS A 48 15.96 -20.19 -10.34
CA LYS A 48 15.91 -18.81 -10.84
C LYS A 48 14.47 -18.44 -11.19
N ILE A 49 14.01 -17.32 -10.65
CA ILE A 49 12.65 -16.79 -10.82
C ILE A 49 12.68 -15.38 -11.38
N LYS A 50 11.62 -14.98 -12.08
CA LYS A 50 11.40 -13.62 -12.57
C LYS A 50 10.05 -13.10 -12.12
N PHE A 51 9.95 -11.81 -11.82
CA PHE A 51 8.67 -11.17 -11.61
C PHE A 51 8.09 -10.70 -12.95
N TYR A 52 6.80 -10.93 -13.16
CA TYR A 52 6.08 -10.56 -14.38
C TYR A 52 6.08 -9.06 -14.63
N THR A 53 5.91 -8.25 -13.57
CA THR A 53 5.97 -6.79 -13.63
C THR A 53 7.37 -6.27 -13.97
N ASN A 54 8.43 -7.04 -13.71
CA ASN A 54 9.81 -6.63 -13.92
C ASN A 54 10.62 -7.76 -14.57
N GLN A 55 10.37 -7.97 -15.88
CA GLN A 55 10.89 -9.11 -16.65
C GLN A 55 12.42 -9.13 -16.81
N GLN A 56 13.09 -8.00 -16.52
CA GLN A 56 14.53 -7.82 -16.68
C GLN A 56 15.34 -8.37 -15.49
N LYS A 57 14.76 -8.39 -14.29
CA LYS A 57 15.48 -8.84 -13.08
C LYS A 57 15.21 -10.32 -12.78
N VAL A 58 16.29 -11.09 -12.68
CA VAL A 58 16.27 -12.51 -12.29
C VAL A 58 16.72 -12.62 -10.84
N TYR A 59 15.95 -13.34 -10.04
CA TYR A 59 16.25 -13.60 -8.63
C TYR A 59 16.49 -15.10 -8.43
N GLN A 60 17.34 -15.46 -7.48
CA GLN A 60 17.59 -16.85 -7.11
C GLN A 60 16.91 -17.14 -5.77
N VAL A 61 16.17 -18.24 -5.71
CA VAL A 61 15.46 -18.66 -4.49
C VAL A 61 16.46 -19.25 -3.50
N GLU A 62 16.69 -18.59 -2.38
CA GLU A 62 17.62 -19.10 -1.36
C GLU A 62 16.98 -20.17 -0.46
N ARG A 63 15.71 -19.97 -0.10
CA ARG A 63 14.99 -20.81 0.85
C ARG A 63 13.52 -20.90 0.46
N VAL A 64 12.92 -22.05 0.71
CA VAL A 64 11.48 -22.28 0.60
C VAL A 64 11.00 -22.96 1.88
N GLY A 65 9.79 -22.67 2.30
CA GLY A 65 9.24 -23.20 3.55
C GLY A 65 7.75 -22.97 3.66
N VAL A 66 7.14 -23.60 4.64
CA VAL A 66 5.76 -23.35 5.04
C VAL A 66 5.72 -22.87 6.48
N LYS A 67 4.78 -21.98 6.77
CA LYS A 67 4.54 -21.45 8.10
C LYS A 67 3.39 -22.23 8.73
N THR A 68 3.71 -23.18 9.62
CA THR A 68 2.70 -23.97 10.34
C THR A 68 3.21 -24.34 11.73
N PRO A 69 2.76 -23.65 12.79
CA PRO A 69 2.78 -22.21 13.01
C PRO A 69 4.22 -21.62 13.13
N LYS A 70 5.23 -22.48 13.36
CA LYS A 70 6.65 -22.13 13.24
C LYS A 70 7.12 -22.34 11.80
N GLU A 71 8.13 -21.58 11.39
CA GLU A 71 8.72 -21.73 10.06
C GLU A 71 9.41 -23.09 9.93
N THR A 72 8.96 -23.88 8.96
CA THR A 72 9.60 -25.14 8.61
C THR A 72 10.12 -25.04 7.18
N LEU A 73 11.43 -25.20 7.03
CA LEU A 73 12.05 -25.23 5.71
C LEU A 73 11.59 -26.50 5.00
N LYS A 74 11.14 -26.35 3.76
CA LYS A 74 10.83 -27.47 2.88
C LYS A 74 11.87 -27.50 1.76
N VAL A 75 12.03 -28.67 1.16
CA VAL A 75 12.88 -28.83 -0.03
C VAL A 75 12.19 -28.25 -1.26
N LYS A 76 10.87 -28.39 -1.34
CA LYS A 76 10.03 -27.90 -2.43
C LYS A 76 8.65 -27.46 -1.96
N LEU A 77 8.06 -26.52 -2.67
CA LEU A 77 6.64 -26.15 -2.58
C LEU A 77 5.95 -26.55 -3.90
N ILE A 78 4.82 -27.23 -3.81
CA ILE A 78 4.05 -27.75 -4.96
C ILE A 78 2.68 -27.07 -4.96
N ALA A 79 2.08 -26.91 -6.13
CA ALA A 79 0.69 -26.46 -6.28
C ALA A 79 -0.28 -27.38 -5.50
N GLY A 80 -1.21 -26.78 -4.75
CA GLY A 80 -2.26 -27.49 -4.00
C GLY A 80 -3.59 -27.47 -4.75
N GLU A 81 -4.14 -28.66 -4.98
CA GLU A 81 -5.31 -29.04 -5.80
C GLU A 81 -6.51 -28.09 -5.73
N ILE A 82 -6.73 -27.25 -6.75
CA ILE A 82 -8.01 -26.97 -7.44
C ILE A 82 -7.68 -26.55 -8.90
N GLU A 83 -8.56 -26.93 -9.82
CA GLU A 83 -8.49 -27.07 -11.29
C GLU A 83 -7.79 -26.03 -12.19
N ASN A 84 -7.51 -26.54 -13.40
CA ASN A 84 -6.69 -26.01 -14.47
C ASN A 84 -7.32 -24.82 -15.22
N HIS A 85 -6.43 -24.00 -15.80
CA HIS A 85 -6.64 -22.85 -16.68
C HIS A 85 -6.92 -21.53 -16.00
N ILE A 86 -5.84 -20.80 -15.70
CA ILE A 86 -5.92 -19.36 -15.46
C ILE A 86 -4.79 -18.69 -16.26
N SER A 87 -5.19 -17.75 -17.12
CA SER A 87 -4.41 -16.58 -17.57
C SER A 87 -3.75 -15.89 -16.36
N PRO A 88 -2.80 -14.93 -16.53
CA PRO A 88 -2.37 -14.12 -15.39
C PRO A 88 -3.60 -13.63 -14.63
N LEU A 89 -3.65 -13.86 -13.31
CA LEU A 89 -4.80 -13.46 -12.50
C LEU A 89 -4.98 -11.95 -12.65
N GLU A 90 -6.07 -11.56 -13.30
CA GLU A 90 -6.51 -10.17 -13.36
C GLU A 90 -6.84 -9.70 -11.94
N GLY A 91 -6.52 -8.45 -11.62
CA GLY A 91 -6.82 -7.88 -10.30
C GLY A 91 -5.66 -7.22 -9.57
N TYR A 92 -4.45 -7.16 -10.14
CA TYR A 92 -3.45 -6.24 -9.59
C TYR A 92 -3.84 -4.80 -9.92
N LEU A 93 -4.46 -4.14 -8.94
CA LEU A 93 -4.61 -2.70 -8.90
C LEU A 93 -3.49 -2.14 -8.03
N GLU A 94 -2.77 -1.15 -8.55
CA GLU A 94 -1.82 -0.39 -7.76
C GLU A 94 -2.61 0.43 -6.73
N ILE A 95 -2.44 0.09 -5.45
CA ILE A 95 -3.21 0.72 -4.38
C ILE A 95 -2.57 2.08 -4.12
N ASN A 96 -3.21 3.13 -4.61
CA ASN A 96 -2.77 4.49 -4.36
C ASN A 96 -3.17 4.95 -2.95
N PRO A 97 -2.33 5.75 -2.27
CA PRO A 97 -2.69 6.33 -0.99
C PRO A 97 -3.89 7.27 -1.15
N ASN A 98 -4.92 7.08 -0.32
CA ASN A 98 -6.12 7.93 -0.34
C ASN A 98 -6.03 9.08 0.66
N VAL A 99 -5.21 8.92 1.70
CA VAL A 99 -5.07 9.90 2.80
C VAL A 99 -3.61 10.32 2.92
N TYR A 100 -3.36 11.60 3.04
CA TYR A 100 -2.04 12.17 3.24
C TYR A 100 -1.98 12.92 4.56
N SER A 101 -0.84 12.86 5.23
CA SER A 101 -0.55 13.65 6.43
C SER A 101 0.91 14.03 6.42
N ASN A 102 1.22 15.26 6.80
CA ASN A 102 2.59 15.63 7.07
C ASN A 102 2.97 15.15 8.48
N LEU A 103 4.18 14.62 8.59
CA LEU A 103 4.81 14.10 9.80
C LEU A 103 6.14 14.82 9.99
N TYR A 104 6.34 15.35 11.18
CA TYR A 104 7.55 16.05 11.59
C TYR A 104 8.05 15.43 12.90
N PRO A 105 9.37 15.39 13.14
CA PRO A 105 9.86 15.09 14.48
C PRO A 105 9.50 16.25 15.41
N SER A 106 9.22 15.97 16.68
CA SER A 106 8.94 17.01 17.68
C SER A 106 10.17 17.87 17.97
N ASP A 107 11.35 17.28 17.82
CA ASP A 107 12.64 17.97 17.85
C ASP A 107 13.40 17.74 16.54
N SER A 108 13.78 18.83 15.89
CA SER A 108 14.56 18.83 14.65
C SER A 108 15.93 18.13 14.78
N SER A 109 16.50 18.05 15.99
CA SER A 109 17.74 17.33 16.24
C SER A 109 17.62 15.82 15.93
N HIS A 110 16.42 15.26 16.10
CA HIS A 110 16.10 13.84 15.85
C HIS A 110 15.69 13.54 14.41
N TYR A 111 15.74 14.51 13.49
CA TYR A 111 15.31 14.31 12.10
C TYR A 111 15.98 13.11 11.41
N LYS A 112 17.26 12.86 11.69
CA LYS A 112 17.99 11.71 11.11
C LYS A 112 17.43 10.37 11.56
N GLU A 113 17.10 10.25 12.85
CA GLU A 113 16.55 9.02 13.42
C GLU A 113 15.09 8.81 12.98
N PHE A 114 14.30 9.88 12.98
CA PHE A 114 12.94 9.89 12.46
C PHE A 114 12.88 9.46 10.98
N LYS A 115 13.73 10.05 10.13
CA LYS A 115 13.85 9.68 8.72
C LYS A 115 14.16 8.19 8.55
N LYS A 116 15.17 7.70 9.28
CA LYS A 116 15.59 6.30 9.23
C LYS A 116 14.45 5.36 9.65
N SER A 117 13.72 5.72 10.69
CA SER A 117 12.58 4.93 11.20
C SER A 117 11.43 4.86 10.19
N LEU A 118 11.12 5.96 9.52
CA LEU A 118 10.14 5.99 8.43
C LEU A 118 10.57 5.13 7.22
N GLU A 119 11.84 5.20 6.83
CA GLU A 119 12.37 4.37 5.74
C GLU A 119 12.35 2.88 6.11
N GLU A 120 12.68 2.52 7.35
CA GLU A 120 12.54 1.14 7.85
C GLU A 120 11.09 0.66 7.83
N LEU A 121 10.13 1.51 8.20
CA LEU A 121 8.70 1.20 8.10
C LEU A 121 8.22 1.06 6.66
N GLN A 122 8.65 1.91 5.73
CA GLN A 122 8.29 1.81 4.32
C GLN A 122 8.77 0.50 3.67
N ILE A 123 9.92 -0.03 4.11
CA ILE A 123 10.42 -1.32 3.63
C ILE A 123 9.50 -2.46 4.10
N GLN A 124 8.91 -2.35 5.29
CA GLN A 124 7.99 -3.33 5.84
C GLN A 124 6.58 -3.18 5.26
N ASP A 125 6.14 -1.95 5.02
CA ASP A 125 4.82 -1.62 4.51
C ASP A 125 4.92 -0.88 3.17
N SER A 126 4.75 -1.64 2.08
CA SER A 126 4.81 -1.11 0.71
C SER A 126 3.69 -0.13 0.37
N SER A 127 2.65 0.01 1.20
CA SER A 127 1.56 0.95 0.98
C SER A 127 1.86 2.37 1.48
N LEU A 128 2.90 2.54 2.29
CA LEU A 128 3.35 3.82 2.80
C LEU A 128 4.16 4.59 1.74
N SER A 129 3.65 5.74 1.29
CA SER A 129 4.39 6.64 0.40
C SER A 129 5.06 7.77 1.19
N LEU A 130 6.31 8.11 0.87
CA LEU A 130 7.07 9.16 1.54
C LEU A 130 7.54 10.22 0.53
N GLU A 131 7.23 11.49 0.78
CA GLU A 131 7.73 12.65 0.02
C GLU A 131 8.39 13.61 1.01
N ALA A 132 9.67 13.94 0.80
CA ALA A 132 10.38 14.87 1.68
C ALA A 132 9.83 16.30 1.51
N ILE A 133 9.58 16.97 2.63
CA ILE A 133 9.07 18.34 2.67
C ILE A 133 9.87 19.18 3.65
N ASP A 134 9.89 20.49 3.41
CA ASP A 134 10.48 21.45 4.34
C ASP A 134 9.43 22.52 4.66
N SER A 135 9.09 22.62 5.95
CA SER A 135 8.10 23.56 6.45
C SER A 135 8.80 24.74 7.11
N GLN A 136 8.35 25.95 6.79
CA GLN A 136 8.89 27.17 7.42
C GLN A 136 8.76 27.16 8.95
N LEU A 137 7.69 26.57 9.50
CA LEU A 137 7.42 26.55 10.94
C LEU A 137 8.02 25.34 11.67
N LEU A 138 7.88 24.14 11.11
CA LEU A 138 8.23 22.87 11.75
C LEU A 138 9.55 22.28 11.24
N GLY A 139 10.20 22.94 10.28
CA GLY A 139 11.41 22.46 9.64
C GLY A 139 11.19 21.23 8.73
N PRO A 140 12.22 20.39 8.56
CA PRO A 140 12.17 19.27 7.64
C PRO A 140 11.29 18.14 8.17
N GLY A 141 10.51 17.54 7.28
CA GLY A 141 9.61 16.42 7.59
C GLY A 141 9.28 15.60 6.36
N PHE A 142 8.26 14.76 6.49
CA PHE A 142 7.74 13.96 5.39
C PHE A 142 6.26 14.16 5.21
N ARG A 143 5.83 14.28 3.96
CA ARG A 143 4.46 14.03 3.57
C ARG A 143 4.32 12.54 3.37
N CYS A 144 3.50 11.92 4.21
CA CYS A 144 3.23 10.50 4.17
C CYS A 144 1.85 10.24 3.58
N GLY A 145 1.75 9.25 2.70
CA GLY A 145 0.49 8.76 2.14
C GLY A 145 0.13 7.41 2.75
N PHE A 146 -1.15 7.26 3.07
CA PHE A 146 -1.74 6.12 3.75
C PHE A 146 -2.96 5.61 2.98
N LEU A 147 -3.23 4.31 3.09
CA LEU A 147 -4.48 3.68 2.62
C LEU A 147 -5.75 4.28 3.23
N GLY A 148 -5.68 4.72 4.49
CA GLY A 148 -6.81 5.27 5.24
C GLY A 148 -6.40 5.79 6.61
N LEU A 149 -7.39 6.25 7.38
CA LEU A 149 -7.17 6.85 8.71
C LEU A 149 -6.60 5.86 9.72
N LEU A 150 -7.11 4.63 9.77
CA LEU A 150 -6.60 3.59 10.66
C LEU A 150 -5.15 3.23 10.34
N HIS A 151 -4.82 3.11 9.04
CA HIS A 151 -3.45 2.86 8.63
C HIS A 151 -2.51 3.97 9.10
N ARG A 152 -2.93 5.25 9.00
CA ARG A 152 -2.18 6.38 9.55
C ARG A 152 -1.96 6.23 11.06
N GLU A 153 -3.00 5.91 11.81
CA GLU A 153 -2.92 5.76 13.27
C GLU A 153 -1.94 4.65 13.68
N ILE A 154 -2.03 3.48 13.03
CA ILE A 154 -1.11 2.37 13.26
C ILE A 154 0.33 2.80 12.99
N ILE A 155 0.60 3.43 11.85
CA ILE A 155 1.97 3.87 11.51
C ILE A 155 2.50 4.90 12.50
N CYS A 156 1.67 5.86 12.92
CA CYS A 156 2.07 6.86 13.91
C CYS A 156 2.38 6.22 15.28
N GLU A 157 1.52 5.31 15.74
CA GLU A 157 1.73 4.55 16.98
C GLU A 157 2.99 3.69 16.92
N ARG A 158 3.26 3.04 15.78
CA ARG A 158 4.48 2.24 15.59
C ARG A 158 5.72 3.13 15.64
N LEU A 159 5.72 4.30 15.01
CA LEU A 159 6.83 5.25 15.12
C LEU A 159 7.11 5.66 16.56
N GLN A 160 6.06 5.94 17.33
CA GLN A 160 6.20 6.36 18.72
C GLN A 160 6.64 5.21 19.63
N LYS A 161 6.08 4.00 19.47
CA LYS A 161 6.32 2.86 20.37
C LYS A 161 7.52 2.00 19.98
N GLU A 162 7.72 1.72 18.70
CA GLU A 162 8.81 0.86 18.22
C GLU A 162 10.12 1.62 18.09
N PHE A 163 10.06 2.89 17.69
CA PHE A 163 11.25 3.70 17.39
C PHE A 163 11.45 4.87 18.36
N ASN A 164 10.62 4.99 19.40
CA ASN A 164 10.69 6.06 20.40
C ASN A 164 10.75 7.47 19.78
N CYS A 165 10.09 7.65 18.63
CA CYS A 165 10.08 8.90 17.88
C CYS A 165 8.86 9.73 18.26
N GLU A 166 9.07 10.83 18.98
CA GLU A 166 8.01 11.81 19.19
C GLU A 166 7.75 12.59 17.90
N ILE A 167 6.50 12.55 17.42
CA ILE A 167 6.10 13.10 16.13
C ILE A 167 4.95 14.10 16.25
N ILE A 168 5.00 15.13 15.40
CA ILE A 168 3.92 16.09 15.18
C ILE A 168 3.25 15.75 13.85
N THR A 169 1.92 15.64 13.85
CA THR A 169 1.12 15.36 12.64
C THR A 169 0.24 16.53 12.27
N THR A 170 0.07 16.77 10.97
CA THR A 170 -1.00 17.65 10.47
C THR A 170 -2.33 16.90 10.36
N PRO A 171 -3.46 17.61 10.26
CA PRO A 171 -4.71 16.98 9.85
C PRO A 171 -4.56 16.22 8.53
N PRO A 172 -5.27 15.10 8.37
CA PRO A 172 -5.26 14.34 7.12
C PRO A 172 -5.89 15.12 5.97
N SER A 173 -5.34 14.99 4.76
CA SER A 173 -5.89 15.53 3.52
C SER A 173 -6.04 14.46 2.45
N ILE A 174 -6.86 14.72 1.43
CA ILE A 174 -7.04 13.88 0.25
C ILE A 174 -6.40 14.54 -0.98
N THR A 175 -6.24 13.76 -2.05
CA THR A 175 -5.88 14.30 -3.37
C THR A 175 -7.12 14.88 -4.04
N TYR A 176 -7.00 16.12 -4.53
CA TYR A 176 -8.00 16.78 -5.36
C TYR A 176 -7.57 16.72 -6.82
N ARG A 177 -8.54 16.62 -7.72
CA ARG A 177 -8.32 16.78 -9.16
C ARG A 177 -8.88 18.12 -9.60
N VAL A 178 -8.01 19.02 -10.01
CA VAL A 178 -8.36 20.36 -10.49
C VAL A 178 -8.36 20.36 -12.01
N ILE A 179 -9.49 20.69 -12.62
CA ILE A 179 -9.64 20.81 -14.07
C ILE A 179 -9.62 22.29 -14.42
N PHE A 180 -8.66 22.69 -15.25
CA PHE A 180 -8.52 24.07 -15.70
C PHE A 180 -9.38 24.34 -16.96
N SER A 181 -9.66 25.62 -17.22
CA SER A 181 -10.42 26.06 -18.38
C SER A 181 -9.77 25.71 -19.72
N ASN A 182 -8.44 25.50 -19.74
CA ASN A 182 -7.69 25.03 -20.91
C ASN A 182 -7.75 23.50 -21.12
N GLY A 183 -8.39 22.75 -20.20
CA GLY A 183 -8.47 21.29 -20.23
C GLY A 183 -7.32 20.56 -19.52
N GLU A 184 -6.32 21.27 -18.97
CA GLU A 184 -5.27 20.66 -18.16
C GLU A 184 -5.83 20.15 -16.82
N ILE A 185 -5.27 19.04 -16.34
CA ILE A 185 -5.64 18.41 -15.08
C ILE A 185 -4.45 18.47 -14.13
N LEU A 186 -4.67 19.03 -12.95
CA LEU A 186 -3.71 19.03 -11.84
C LEU A 186 -4.23 18.15 -10.71
N GLU A 187 -3.50 17.08 -10.41
CA GLU A 187 -3.74 16.27 -9.21
C GLU A 187 -2.84 16.79 -8.08
N THR A 188 -3.45 17.29 -7.01
CA THR A 188 -2.71 17.83 -5.86
C THR A 188 -3.43 17.53 -4.55
N ASN A 189 -2.65 17.09 -3.56
CA ASN A 189 -3.05 16.98 -2.17
C ASN A 189 -2.67 18.23 -1.35
N ASN A 190 -2.03 19.23 -1.99
CA ASN A 190 -1.75 20.54 -1.40
C ASN A 190 -2.66 21.61 -2.04
N PRO A 191 -3.64 22.16 -1.30
CA PRO A 191 -4.46 23.26 -1.79
C PRO A 191 -3.66 24.50 -2.18
N GLN A 192 -2.47 24.74 -1.60
CA GLN A 192 -1.63 25.89 -1.93
C GLN A 192 -0.98 25.80 -3.31
N LYS A 193 -0.88 24.60 -3.90
CA LYS A 193 -0.35 24.42 -5.26
C LYS A 193 -1.39 24.75 -6.34
N ILE A 194 -2.64 25.01 -5.95
CA ILE A 194 -3.71 25.34 -6.90
C ILE A 194 -3.52 26.80 -7.35
N PRO A 195 -3.29 27.07 -8.65
CA PRO A 195 -3.09 28.42 -9.15
C PRO A 195 -4.39 29.24 -9.09
N THR A 196 -4.32 30.52 -9.45
CA THR A 196 -5.41 31.51 -9.32
C THR A 196 -6.76 30.99 -9.82
N LYS A 197 -7.81 31.24 -9.02
CA LYS A 197 -9.17 30.71 -9.23
C LYS A 197 -9.77 31.01 -10.61
N ASP A 198 -9.32 32.08 -11.26
CA ASP A 198 -9.84 32.54 -12.56
C ASP A 198 -9.65 31.53 -13.70
N LYS A 199 -8.71 30.59 -13.57
CA LYS A 199 -8.43 29.56 -14.59
C LYS A 199 -9.08 28.21 -14.29
N ILE A 200 -9.79 28.07 -13.17
CA ILE A 200 -10.34 26.79 -12.72
C ILE A 200 -11.74 26.59 -13.29
N LYS A 201 -11.97 25.46 -13.97
CA LYS A 201 -13.28 25.04 -14.46
C LYS A 201 -14.05 24.28 -13.38
N SER A 202 -13.42 23.28 -12.78
CA SER A 202 -14.01 22.47 -11.71
C SER A 202 -12.94 21.86 -10.81
N ILE A 203 -13.33 21.53 -9.58
CA ILE A 203 -12.51 20.80 -8.62
C ILE A 203 -13.29 19.54 -8.25
N GLU A 204 -12.68 18.39 -8.45
CA GLU A 204 -13.23 17.09 -8.10
C GLU A 204 -12.55 16.60 -6.82
N GLU A 205 -13.36 16.10 -5.89
CA GLU A 205 -12.93 15.45 -4.66
C GLU A 205 -13.32 13.96 -4.69
N LEU A 206 -12.64 13.15 -3.89
CA LEU A 206 -12.96 11.72 -3.76
C LEU A 206 -14.25 11.55 -2.96
N ILE A 207 -15.25 10.92 -3.58
CA ILE A 207 -16.49 10.51 -2.93
C ILE A 207 -16.45 8.99 -2.73
N ILE A 208 -16.88 8.52 -1.56
CA ILE A 208 -16.97 7.10 -1.24
C ILE A 208 -18.43 6.67 -1.12
N ASN A 209 -18.70 5.42 -1.52
CA ASN A 209 -19.94 4.76 -1.15
C ASN A 209 -19.77 4.22 0.27
N LEU A 210 -20.68 4.59 1.16
CA LEU A 210 -20.66 4.21 2.56
C LEU A 210 -21.90 3.38 2.87
N GLU A 211 -21.69 2.16 3.36
CA GLU A 211 -22.73 1.28 3.86
C GLU A 211 -22.59 1.19 5.38
N ILE A 212 -23.69 1.43 6.10
CA ILE A 212 -23.69 1.47 7.57
C ILE A 212 -24.74 0.49 8.08
N THR A 213 -24.30 -0.53 8.80
CA THR A 213 -25.18 -1.40 9.57
C THR A 213 -25.29 -0.88 11.00
N THR A 214 -26.51 -0.62 11.46
CA THR A 214 -26.76 -0.06 12.79
C THR A 214 -28.10 -0.56 13.36
N PRO A 215 -28.24 -0.68 14.70
CA PRO A 215 -29.54 -0.86 15.33
C PRO A 215 -30.54 0.24 14.95
N GLN A 216 -31.83 -0.11 14.85
CA GLN A 216 -32.89 0.81 14.40
C GLN A 216 -32.98 2.08 15.27
N GLU A 217 -32.65 1.99 16.56
CA GLU A 217 -32.64 3.10 17.51
C GLU A 217 -31.66 4.23 17.15
N HIS A 218 -30.56 3.93 16.45
CA HIS A 218 -29.53 4.90 16.09
C HIS A 218 -29.65 5.43 14.65
N LEU A 219 -30.66 4.98 13.89
CA LEU A 219 -30.83 5.34 12.48
C LEU A 219 -30.92 6.87 12.28
N GLY A 220 -31.68 7.54 13.14
CA GLY A 220 -31.87 9.00 13.06
C GLY A 220 -30.58 9.78 13.27
N ASP A 221 -29.86 9.46 14.35
CA ASP A 221 -28.61 10.13 14.71
C ASP A 221 -27.53 9.94 13.63
N ILE A 222 -27.41 8.72 13.10
CA ILE A 222 -26.46 8.39 12.04
C ILE A 222 -26.82 9.09 10.74
N SER A 223 -28.11 9.11 10.36
CA SER A 223 -28.57 9.80 9.16
C SER A 223 -28.26 11.30 9.23
N GLN A 224 -28.51 11.93 10.39
CA GLN A 224 -28.19 13.34 10.61
C GLN A 224 -26.68 13.59 10.55
N LEU A 225 -25.87 12.70 11.15
CA LEU A 225 -24.41 12.78 11.08
C LEU A 225 -23.92 12.72 9.63
N CYS A 226 -24.43 11.79 8.82
CA CYS A 226 -24.08 11.66 7.41
C CYS A 226 -24.45 12.92 6.62
N GLN A 227 -25.66 13.46 6.82
CA GLN A 227 -26.08 14.71 6.16
C GLN A 227 -25.18 15.90 6.54
N ASN A 228 -24.83 16.03 7.82
CA ASN A 228 -23.90 17.07 8.30
C ASN A 228 -22.51 16.94 7.66
N LYS A 229 -22.13 15.75 7.17
CA LYS A 229 -20.88 15.48 6.45
C LYS A 229 -21.01 15.53 4.93
N ARG A 230 -22.11 16.10 4.39
CA ARG A 230 -22.44 16.19 2.96
C ARG A 230 -22.72 14.83 2.30
N GLY A 231 -23.07 13.82 3.10
CA GLY A 231 -23.50 12.52 2.61
C GLY A 231 -24.85 12.60 1.91
N ILE A 232 -24.97 11.92 0.78
CA ILE A 232 -26.23 11.79 0.03
C ILE A 232 -26.76 10.38 0.29
N PHE A 233 -27.91 10.30 0.95
CA PHE A 233 -28.58 9.03 1.21
C PHE A 233 -29.07 8.39 -0.11
N GLN A 234 -28.72 7.12 -0.34
CA GLN A 234 -29.11 6.39 -1.56
C GLN A 234 -30.28 5.43 -1.31
N SER A 235 -30.10 4.48 -0.39
CA SER A 235 -31.09 3.45 -0.07
C SER A 235 -30.90 2.92 1.35
N GLN A 236 -31.92 2.27 1.88
CA GLN A 236 -31.90 1.52 3.13
C GLN A 236 -32.53 0.15 2.87
N GLU A 237 -31.86 -0.89 3.35
CA GLU A 237 -32.32 -2.29 3.34
C GLU A 237 -32.57 -2.78 4.76
#